data_AF-Q8RPD0-F1
#
_entry.id   AF-Q8RPD0-F1
#
_cell.length_a   1.000
_cell.length_b   1.000
_cell.length_c   1.000
_cell.angle_alpha   90.00
_cell.angle_beta   90.00
_cell.angle_gamma   90.00
#
_symmetry.space_group_name_H-M   'P 1'
#
loop_
_entity.id
_entity.type
_entity.pdbx_description
1 polymer ?
#
loop_
_entity_poly.entity_id
_entity_poly.type
_entity_poly.pdbx_seq_one_letter_code
_entity_poly.pdbx_strand_id
1 'polypeptide(L)'
;AKELAYDVVTGQTDNLAAALAKTSGKDIVQFAKAVEISHSGIGKKVCVTKDGHTSQNGQSYGQYDVESDVKTSSGFKVALCGGAGPSDGSGSTSPQFFHDFVEKTLLGNESKNWPTSTAKDKGNTAGKKPEQNDNATAVAKDLVQELTPEEKTIVAGLLAKTIEGGEVVEIRAVSSTSVMVNACYDLL
;
A
#
# COMPACT_ATOMS: atom_id res chain seq x y z
N ALA A 1 6.17 -5.23 -15.07
CA ALA A 1 5.26 -6.23 -14.49
C ALA A 1 5.89 -7.13 -13.41
N LYS A 2 7.23 -7.13 -13.26
CA LYS A 2 7.97 -8.10 -12.43
C LYS A 2 8.83 -7.45 -11.34
N GLU A 3 8.97 -6.13 -11.33
CA GLU A 3 9.98 -5.46 -10.50
C GLU A 3 9.46 -5.20 -9.07
N LEU A 4 8.21 -4.73 -8.90
CA LEU A 4 7.65 -4.52 -7.56
C LEU A 4 7.53 -5.86 -6.81
N ALA A 5 7.04 -6.89 -7.51
CA ALA A 5 6.91 -8.23 -6.96
C ALA A 5 8.28 -8.82 -6.57
N TYR A 6 9.30 -8.62 -7.40
CA TYR A 6 10.65 -9.09 -7.13
C TYR A 6 11.29 -8.36 -5.95
N ASP A 7 11.14 -7.04 -5.87
CA ASP A 7 11.73 -6.21 -4.82
C ASP A 7 11.15 -6.55 -3.44
N VAL A 8 9.84 -6.83 -3.36
CA VAL A 8 9.20 -7.29 -2.12
C VAL A 8 9.80 -8.62 -1.63
N VAL A 9 9.90 -9.61 -2.53
CA VAL A 9 10.38 -10.96 -2.17
C VAL A 9 11.87 -10.95 -1.83
N THR A 10 12.67 -10.15 -2.52
CA THR A 10 14.12 -10.06 -2.30
C THR A 10 14.52 -9.03 -1.25
N GLY A 11 13.56 -8.24 -0.74
CA GLY A 11 13.78 -7.25 0.31
C GLY A 11 14.49 -5.98 -0.15
N GLN A 12 14.42 -5.63 -1.43
CA GLN A 12 15.00 -4.41 -1.98
C GLN A 12 14.16 -3.17 -1.64
N THR A 13 14.20 -2.76 -0.37
CA THR A 13 13.33 -1.70 0.18
C THR A 13 13.43 -0.39 -0.60
N ASP A 14 14.64 0.04 -0.98
CA ASP A 14 14.85 1.31 -1.68
C ASP A 14 14.32 1.29 -3.12
N ASN A 15 14.52 0.17 -3.83
CA ASN A 15 14.00 -0.02 -5.19
C ASN A 15 12.47 -0.10 -5.18
N LEU A 16 11.91 -0.85 -4.23
CA LEU A 16 10.47 -0.94 -4.01
C LEU A 16 9.87 0.44 -3.70
N ALA A 17 10.49 1.22 -2.81
CA ALA A 17 10.04 2.58 -2.48
C ALA A 17 10.07 3.49 -3.72
N ALA A 18 11.13 3.44 -4.51
CA ALA A 18 11.26 4.25 -5.73
C ALA A 18 10.23 3.85 -6.80
N ALA A 19 9.91 2.56 -6.91
CA ALA A 19 8.90 2.06 -7.84
C ALA A 19 7.48 2.40 -7.37
N LEU A 20 7.16 2.19 -6.09
CA LEU A 20 5.88 2.59 -5.48
C LEU A 20 5.64 4.10 -5.57
N ALA A 21 6.69 4.92 -5.44
CA ALA A 21 6.58 6.37 -5.60
C ALA A 21 6.16 6.81 -7.01
N LYS A 22 6.37 5.96 -8.02
CA LYS A 22 5.94 6.19 -9.42
C LYS A 22 4.57 5.57 -9.70
N THR A 23 4.07 4.70 -8.83
CA THR A 23 2.74 4.10 -8.93
C THR A 23 1.68 5.15 -8.59
N SER A 24 0.60 5.19 -9.37
CA SER A 24 -0.50 6.11 -9.10
C SER A 24 -1.21 5.74 -7.78
N GLY A 25 -1.68 6.73 -7.02
CA GLY A 25 -2.36 6.41 -5.77
C GLY A 25 -3.68 5.64 -5.99
N LYS A 26 -4.30 5.73 -7.17
CA LYS A 26 -5.39 4.87 -7.61
C LYS A 26 -5.00 3.38 -7.60
N ASP A 27 -3.84 3.04 -8.16
CA ASP A 27 -3.39 1.64 -8.18
C ASP A 27 -3.04 1.14 -6.78
N ILE A 28 -2.55 2.02 -5.90
CA ILE A 28 -2.33 1.73 -4.47
C ILE A 28 -3.65 1.45 -3.76
N VAL A 29 -4.70 2.22 -4.05
CA VAL A 29 -6.05 1.97 -3.51
C VAL A 29 -6.57 0.60 -3.96
N GLN A 30 -6.40 0.25 -5.23
CA GLN A 30 -6.80 -1.07 -5.73
C GLN A 30 -5.98 -2.20 -5.09
N PHE A 31 -4.67 -2.00 -4.92
CA PHE A 31 -3.80 -2.93 -4.22
C PHE A 31 -4.26 -3.14 -2.77
N ALA A 32 -4.53 -2.07 -2.01
CA ALA A 32 -5.01 -2.17 -0.63
C ALA A 32 -6.36 -2.89 -0.53
N LYS A 33 -7.29 -2.62 -1.45
CA LYS A 33 -8.56 -3.36 -1.54
C LYS A 33 -8.34 -4.85 -1.78
N ALA A 34 -7.40 -5.20 -2.67
CA ALA A 34 -7.07 -6.59 -2.95
C ALA A 34 -6.44 -7.31 -1.75
N VAL A 35 -5.56 -6.61 -1.00
CA VAL A 35 -5.00 -7.11 0.27
C VAL A 35 -6.10 -7.33 1.30
N GLU A 36 -6.99 -6.36 1.50
CA GLU A 36 -8.07 -6.46 2.50
C GLU A 36 -9.02 -7.63 2.21
N ILE A 37 -9.41 -7.82 0.94
CA ILE A 37 -10.33 -8.90 0.55
C ILE A 37 -9.64 -10.27 0.65
N SER A 38 -8.40 -10.37 0.22
CA SER A 38 -7.74 -11.68 0.06
C SER A 38 -7.03 -12.14 1.35
N HIS A 39 -6.44 -11.21 2.08
CA HIS A 39 -5.55 -11.47 3.22
C HIS A 39 -5.54 -10.29 4.21
N SER A 40 -6.68 -9.93 4.80
CA SER A 40 -6.79 -8.79 5.75
C SER A 40 -5.80 -8.84 6.92
N GLY A 41 -5.34 -10.03 7.32
CA GLY A 41 -4.26 -10.18 8.31
C GLY A 41 -2.95 -9.50 7.91
N ILE A 42 -2.62 -9.46 6.62
CA ILE A 42 -1.46 -8.73 6.07
C ILE A 42 -1.70 -7.22 6.15
N GLY A 43 -2.90 -6.76 5.79
CA GLY A 43 -3.27 -5.34 5.86
C GLY A 43 -3.12 -4.76 7.27
N LYS A 44 -3.31 -5.57 8.31
CA LYS A 44 -3.13 -5.20 9.73
C LYS A 44 -1.67 -5.07 10.20
N LYS A 45 -0.70 -5.44 9.36
CA LYS A 45 0.74 -5.31 9.64
C LYS A 45 1.39 -4.13 8.93
N VAL A 46 0.68 -3.53 7.97
CA VAL A 46 1.20 -2.47 7.10
C VAL A 46 0.53 -1.15 7.47
N CYS A 47 1.31 -0.07 7.47
CA CYS A 47 0.86 1.27 7.88
C CYS A 47 0.15 1.24 9.23
N VAL A 48 0.69 0.49 10.20
CA VAL A 48 0.13 0.45 11.54
C VAL A 48 0.45 1.76 12.24
N THR A 49 -0.55 2.59 12.55
CA THR A 49 -0.31 3.82 13.32
C THR A 49 0.35 3.48 14.65
N LYS A 50 1.29 4.33 15.06
CA LYS A 50 2.14 4.05 16.22
C LYS A 50 1.65 4.81 17.44
N ASP A 51 1.89 4.21 18.60
CA ASP A 51 1.68 4.87 19.87
C ASP A 51 2.78 5.92 20.05
N GLY A 52 2.39 7.17 20.21
CA GLY A 52 3.31 8.26 20.53
C GLY A 52 3.58 8.38 22.03
N HIS A 53 2.73 7.80 22.88
CA HIS A 53 2.72 8.06 24.31
C HIS A 53 4.04 7.65 24.97
N THR A 54 4.61 8.54 25.77
CA THR A 54 5.92 8.30 26.42
C THR A 54 5.81 7.57 27.76
N SER A 55 4.64 7.63 28.41
CA SER A 55 4.36 6.83 29.62
C SER A 55 3.96 5.41 29.28
N GLN A 56 4.40 4.46 30.11
CA GLN A 56 4.13 3.02 30.00
C GLN A 56 2.65 2.63 30.10
N ASN A 57 1.81 3.48 30.69
CA ASN A 57 0.39 3.20 30.94
C ASN A 57 -0.56 4.05 30.08
N GLY A 58 -0.04 4.93 29.22
CA GLY A 58 -0.85 5.71 28.29
C GLY A 58 -0.79 5.11 26.90
N GLN A 59 -1.85 5.35 26.12
CA GLN A 59 -1.92 5.00 24.71
C GLN A 59 -2.35 6.22 23.92
N SER A 60 -1.63 6.48 22.84
CA SER A 60 -1.80 7.66 22.02
C SER A 60 -1.45 7.34 20.58
N TYR A 61 -2.27 6.50 19.95
CA TYR A 61 -2.09 6.14 18.55
C TYR A 61 -2.45 7.31 17.64
N GLY A 62 -1.74 7.40 16.51
CA GLY A 62 -2.16 8.23 15.40
C GLY A 62 -3.50 7.75 14.82
N GLN A 63 -4.30 8.68 14.31
CA GLN A 63 -5.51 8.42 13.54
C GLN A 63 -5.34 9.01 12.14
N TYR A 64 -5.55 8.19 11.12
CA TYR A 64 -5.45 8.64 9.74
C TYR A 64 -6.47 9.73 9.42
N ASP A 65 -6.01 10.76 8.72
CA ASP A 65 -6.78 11.91 8.27
C ASP A 65 -6.11 12.56 7.05
N VAL A 66 -6.73 13.60 6.51
CA VAL A 66 -6.28 14.27 5.27
C VAL A 66 -4.92 14.95 5.44
N GLU A 67 -4.61 15.45 6.62
CA GLU A 67 -3.34 16.14 6.92
C GLU A 67 -2.89 15.82 8.34
N SER A 68 -1.58 15.67 8.53
CA SER A 68 -0.99 15.52 9.86
C SER A 68 -1.19 16.79 10.70
N ASP A 69 -1.67 16.63 11.92
CA ASP A 69 -1.90 17.67 12.94
C ASP A 69 -1.62 17.09 14.32
N VAL A 70 -0.34 16.77 14.56
CA VAL A 70 0.13 16.21 15.83
C VAL A 70 0.87 17.27 16.63
N LYS A 71 0.47 17.45 17.91
CA LYS A 71 1.12 18.34 18.89
C LYS A 71 1.53 17.51 20.10
N THR A 72 2.27 18.10 21.04
CA THR A 72 2.78 17.35 22.21
C THR A 72 1.66 16.75 23.07
N SER A 73 0.58 17.50 23.33
CA SER A 73 -0.47 17.12 24.30
C SER A 73 -1.88 17.03 23.70
N SER A 74 -2.02 17.19 22.39
CA SER A 74 -3.30 17.18 21.67
C SER A 74 -3.04 17.01 20.18
N GLY A 75 -4.08 16.72 19.39
CA GLY A 75 -3.92 16.49 17.96
C GLY A 75 -3.21 15.16 17.70
N PHE A 76 -3.90 14.24 17.07
CA PHE A 76 -3.41 12.88 16.82
C PHE A 76 -3.71 12.46 15.37
N LYS A 77 -3.97 13.44 14.50
CA LYS A 77 -4.27 13.19 13.09
C LYS A 77 -2.97 13.01 12.33
N VAL A 78 -2.88 11.99 11.49
CA VAL A 78 -1.69 11.66 10.70
C VAL A 78 -2.07 11.37 9.25
N ALA A 79 -1.25 11.83 8.30
CA ALA A 79 -1.35 11.47 6.89
C ALA A 79 -0.16 10.62 6.41
N LEU A 80 0.80 10.36 7.30
CA LEU A 80 1.95 9.50 7.06
C LEU A 80 1.61 8.05 7.44
N CYS A 81 1.82 7.10 6.54
CA CYS A 81 1.77 5.67 6.80
C CYS A 81 2.66 5.32 8.01
N GLY A 82 2.06 4.75 9.06
CA GLY A 82 2.73 4.46 10.31
C GLY A 82 2.96 5.67 11.21
N GLY A 83 2.25 6.78 10.99
CA GLY A 83 2.34 7.97 11.83
C GLY A 83 2.01 7.72 13.30
N ALA A 84 2.72 8.41 14.19
CA ALA A 84 2.52 8.33 15.63
C ALA A 84 1.57 9.43 16.14
N GLY A 85 0.85 9.14 17.22
CA GLY A 85 0.06 10.16 17.93
C GLY A 85 0.93 11.06 18.83
N PRO A 86 0.32 11.90 19.67
CA PRO A 86 1.01 12.84 20.53
C PRO A 86 1.77 12.12 21.65
N SER A 87 2.89 12.71 22.09
CA SER A 87 3.80 12.12 23.09
C SER A 87 3.25 12.15 24.52
N ASP A 88 2.36 13.11 24.77
CA ASP A 88 1.59 13.28 25.99
C ASP A 88 0.11 13.47 25.63
N GLY A 89 -0.79 13.21 26.56
CA GLY A 89 -2.23 13.41 26.34
C GLY A 89 -2.90 12.29 25.56
N SER A 90 -4.13 12.54 25.10
CA SER A 90 -4.99 11.51 24.49
C SER A 90 -4.86 11.47 22.97
N GLY A 91 -4.44 10.32 22.44
CA GLY A 91 -4.58 9.96 21.03
C GLY A 91 -5.74 8.99 20.79
N SER A 92 -5.69 8.29 19.66
CA SER A 92 -6.58 7.14 19.43
C SER A 92 -6.24 6.01 20.39
N THR A 93 -7.26 5.28 20.88
CA THR A 93 -7.09 4.14 21.79
C THR A 93 -6.73 2.84 21.08
N SER A 94 -6.80 2.82 19.74
CA SER A 94 -6.43 1.68 18.93
C SER A 94 -5.64 2.10 17.70
N PRO A 95 -4.71 1.26 17.22
CA PRO A 95 -4.03 1.50 15.96
C PRO A 95 -5.01 1.43 14.79
N GLN A 96 -4.63 2.09 13.70
CA GLN A 96 -5.25 1.98 12.39
C GLN A 96 -4.26 1.35 11.41
N PHE A 97 -4.77 0.82 10.31
CA PHE A 97 -4.02 -0.08 9.43
C PHE A 97 -4.01 0.39 7.97
N PHE A 98 -3.49 -0.43 7.07
CA PHE A 98 -3.34 -0.08 5.67
C PHE A 98 -4.64 0.33 4.97
N HIS A 99 -5.75 -0.36 5.26
CA HIS A 99 -7.07 0.03 4.76
C HIS A 99 -7.46 1.45 5.21
N ASP A 100 -7.28 1.78 6.49
CA ASP A 100 -7.59 3.11 7.03
C ASP A 100 -6.72 4.20 6.40
N PHE A 101 -5.42 3.91 6.20
CA PHE A 101 -4.50 4.83 5.53
C PHE A 101 -5.02 5.18 4.14
N VAL A 102 -5.35 4.17 3.34
CA VAL A 102 -5.84 4.38 1.97
C VAL A 102 -7.20 5.08 1.98
N GLU A 103 -8.14 4.66 2.83
CA GLU A 103 -9.49 5.22 2.87
C GLU A 103 -9.49 6.69 3.33
N LYS A 104 -8.70 7.04 4.35
CA LYS A 104 -8.79 8.33 5.04
C LYS A 104 -7.76 9.35 4.56
N THR A 105 -6.66 8.91 3.96
CA THR A 105 -5.57 9.80 3.53
C THR A 105 -5.48 9.95 2.01
N LEU A 106 -5.75 8.90 1.23
CA LEU A 106 -5.68 8.92 -0.25
C LEU A 106 -7.00 9.41 -0.87
N LEU A 107 -7.34 10.67 -0.58
CA LEU A 107 -8.54 11.35 -1.09
C LEU A 107 -8.27 12.10 -2.41
N GLY A 108 -9.30 12.78 -2.94
CA GLY A 108 -9.17 13.64 -4.12
C GLY A 108 -8.77 12.86 -5.38
N ASN A 109 -9.62 11.92 -5.80
CA ASN A 109 -9.31 10.93 -6.84
C ASN A 109 -8.02 10.16 -6.55
N GLU A 110 -7.81 9.81 -5.28
CA GLU A 110 -6.76 8.87 -4.87
C GLU A 110 -5.34 9.44 -5.10
N SER A 111 -5.20 10.77 -5.12
CA SER A 111 -3.93 11.47 -5.37
C SER A 111 -3.40 12.26 -4.17
N LYS A 112 -4.28 12.65 -3.24
CA LYS A 112 -3.86 13.34 -2.01
C LYS A 112 -3.00 12.38 -1.16
N ASN A 113 -1.93 12.89 -0.58
CA ASN A 113 -1.00 12.14 0.27
C ASN A 113 -0.25 10.98 -0.41
N TRP A 114 -0.26 10.85 -1.74
CA TRP A 114 0.54 9.85 -2.44
C TRP A 114 1.41 10.48 -3.54
N PRO A 115 2.72 10.18 -3.61
CA PRO A 115 3.51 9.32 -2.71
C PRO A 115 4.04 10.03 -1.45
N THR A 116 3.71 11.30 -1.26
CA THR A 116 4.20 12.15 -0.16
C THR A 116 3.05 12.61 0.71
N SER A 117 3.21 12.53 2.03
CA SER A 117 2.24 12.96 3.03
C SER A 117 2.03 14.48 3.03
N THR A 118 0.95 14.93 3.67
CA THR A 118 0.70 16.35 3.93
C THR A 118 0.64 16.59 5.44
N ALA A 119 1.15 17.73 5.89
CA ALA A 119 0.95 18.21 7.26
C ALA A 119 0.39 19.63 7.23
N LYS A 120 -0.38 19.99 8.26
CA LYS A 120 -0.85 21.37 8.41
C LYS A 120 0.32 22.33 8.58
N ASP A 121 0.34 23.40 7.79
CA ASP A 121 1.32 24.49 7.86
C ASP A 121 1.41 25.11 9.28
N LYS A 122 0.27 25.19 9.97
CA LYS A 122 0.17 25.63 11.37
C LYS A 122 -0.66 24.61 12.15
N GLY A 123 0.02 23.71 12.86
CA GLY A 123 -0.64 22.72 13.72
C GLY A 123 0.22 21.51 14.03
N ASN A 124 0.99 21.03 13.05
CA ASN A 124 1.86 19.87 13.21
C ASN A 124 3.20 20.22 13.87
N THR A 125 3.18 20.52 15.18
CA THR A 125 4.39 20.95 15.92
C THR A 125 5.21 19.78 16.47
N ALA A 126 4.59 18.61 16.66
CA ALA A 126 5.26 17.42 17.19
C ALA A 126 5.26 16.24 16.21
N GLY A 127 4.40 16.25 15.19
CA GLY A 127 4.38 15.21 14.16
C GLY A 127 5.54 15.32 13.18
N LYS A 128 5.81 14.22 12.47
CA LYS A 128 6.81 14.20 11.39
C LYS A 128 6.40 15.18 10.30
N LYS A 129 7.35 15.98 9.82
CA LYS A 129 7.16 16.85 8.66
C LYS A 129 7.22 16.03 7.37
N PRO A 130 6.42 16.36 6.35
CA PRO A 130 6.46 15.65 5.09
C PRO A 130 7.86 15.68 4.48
N GLU A 131 8.32 14.51 4.05
CA GLU A 131 9.54 14.32 3.28
C GLU A 131 9.19 13.74 1.92
N GLN A 132 10.00 14.02 0.91
CA GLN A 132 9.74 13.52 -0.44
C GLN A 132 9.58 11.99 -0.43
N ASN A 133 8.43 11.52 -0.94
CA ASN A 133 8.06 10.10 -1.06
C ASN A 133 7.99 9.34 0.28
N ASP A 134 7.76 10.03 1.39
CA ASP A 134 7.70 9.41 2.72
C ASP A 134 6.65 8.30 2.87
N ASN A 135 5.48 8.44 2.26
CA ASN A 135 4.43 7.41 2.27
C ASN A 135 4.82 6.19 1.43
N ALA A 136 5.38 6.39 0.24
CA ALA A 136 5.88 5.27 -0.56
C ALA A 136 7.01 4.52 0.15
N THR A 137 7.91 5.26 0.81
CA THR A 137 9.01 4.70 1.60
C THR A 137 8.50 3.90 2.81
N ALA A 138 7.53 4.45 3.54
CA ALA A 138 6.93 3.78 4.70
C ALA A 138 6.20 2.49 4.30
N VAL A 139 5.39 2.52 3.23
CA VAL A 139 4.73 1.32 2.71
C VAL A 139 5.76 0.26 2.28
N ALA A 140 6.78 0.64 1.50
CA ALA A 140 7.83 -0.29 1.07
C ALA A 140 8.54 -0.96 2.26
N LYS A 141 8.86 -0.16 3.28
CA LYS A 141 9.51 -0.65 4.51
C LYS A 141 8.63 -1.67 5.21
N ASP A 142 7.35 -1.39 5.42
CA ASP A 142 6.45 -2.31 6.11
C ASP A 142 6.26 -3.60 5.31
N LEU A 143 6.11 -3.52 3.98
CA LEU A 143 5.99 -4.70 3.11
C LEU A 143 7.23 -5.62 3.16
N VAL A 144 8.41 -5.05 3.38
CA VAL A 144 9.67 -5.80 3.44
C VAL A 144 10.02 -6.26 4.86
N GLN A 145 9.69 -5.49 5.89
CA GLN A 145 10.19 -5.72 7.26
C GLN A 145 9.15 -6.40 8.17
N GLU A 146 7.86 -6.12 7.98
CA GLU A 146 6.81 -6.58 8.90
C GLU A 146 6.17 -7.90 8.43
N LEU A 147 6.44 -8.31 7.19
CA LEU A 147 5.86 -9.49 6.57
C LEU A 147 6.80 -10.69 6.62
N THR A 148 6.22 -11.87 6.83
CA THR A 148 6.91 -13.16 6.66
C THR A 148 7.24 -13.43 5.18
N PRO A 149 8.17 -14.34 4.87
CA PRO A 149 8.47 -14.71 3.48
C PRO A 149 7.22 -15.14 2.68
N GLU A 150 6.31 -15.88 3.28
CA GLU A 150 5.07 -16.34 2.66
C GLU A 150 4.12 -15.17 2.37
N GLU A 151 3.96 -14.26 3.32
CA GLU A 151 3.16 -13.04 3.15
C GLU A 151 3.73 -12.11 2.07
N LYS A 152 5.07 -12.03 1.97
CA LYS A 152 5.75 -11.30 0.89
C LYS A 152 5.44 -11.88 -0.48
N THR A 153 5.44 -13.20 -0.63
CA THR A 153 5.06 -13.86 -1.89
C THR A 153 3.61 -13.55 -2.27
N ILE A 154 2.70 -13.55 -1.30
CA ILE A 154 1.30 -13.17 -1.51
C ILE A 154 1.19 -11.72 -1.99
N VAL A 155 1.82 -10.78 -1.27
CA VAL A 155 1.81 -9.36 -1.62
C VAL A 155 2.43 -9.12 -2.99
N ALA A 156 3.54 -9.77 -3.31
CA ALA A 156 4.18 -9.68 -4.62
C ALA A 156 3.23 -10.11 -5.74
N GLY A 157 2.48 -11.20 -5.54
CA GLY A 157 1.44 -11.64 -6.48
C GLY A 157 0.30 -10.63 -6.63
N LEU A 158 -0.13 -10.00 -5.53
CA LEU A 158 -1.17 -8.96 -5.56
C LEU A 158 -0.68 -7.71 -6.29
N LEU A 159 0.54 -7.21 -6.00
CA LEU A 159 1.15 -6.07 -6.70
C LEU A 159 1.27 -6.34 -8.20
N ALA A 160 1.73 -7.54 -8.57
CA ALA A 160 1.84 -7.97 -9.97
C ALA A 160 0.47 -7.94 -10.68
N LYS A 161 -0.60 -8.32 -9.97
CA LYS A 161 -1.96 -8.35 -10.52
C LYS A 161 -2.58 -6.96 -10.62
N THR A 162 -2.43 -6.11 -9.60
CA THR A 162 -3.20 -4.86 -9.48
C THR A 162 -2.51 -3.64 -10.08
N ILE A 163 -1.20 -3.53 -9.96
CA ILE A 163 -0.44 -2.34 -10.40
C ILE A 163 0.25 -2.60 -11.72
N GLU A 164 0.77 -3.81 -11.86
CA GLU A 164 1.68 -4.17 -12.94
C GLU A 164 0.96 -4.69 -14.19
N GLY A 165 -0.38 -4.76 -14.16
CA GLY A 165 -1.20 -5.15 -15.30
C GLY A 165 -1.13 -6.64 -15.58
N GLY A 166 -1.47 -7.46 -14.58
CA GLY A 166 -1.71 -8.89 -14.77
C GLY A 166 -2.99 -9.14 -15.57
N GLU A 167 -2.99 -8.76 -16.84
CA GLU A 167 -3.92 -9.35 -17.81
C GLU A 167 -3.61 -10.85 -17.82
N VAL A 168 -4.42 -11.62 -17.09
CA VAL A 168 -4.68 -13.00 -17.46
C VAL A 168 -5.24 -12.89 -18.86
N VAL A 169 -4.42 -13.18 -19.86
CA VAL A 169 -4.89 -13.39 -21.22
C VAL A 169 -6.07 -14.34 -21.09
N GLU A 170 -7.26 -13.81 -21.34
CA GLU A 170 -8.45 -14.62 -21.48
C GLU A 170 -8.15 -15.51 -22.70
N ILE A 171 -7.70 -16.74 -22.47
CA ILE A 171 -7.58 -17.73 -23.54
C ILE A 171 -9.00 -18.03 -24.00
N ARG A 172 -9.55 -17.19 -24.87
CA ARG A 172 -10.71 -17.52 -25.68
C ARG A 172 -10.23 -18.32 -26.88
N ALA A 173 -10.24 -19.62 -26.67
CA ALA A 173 -10.30 -20.71 -27.65
C ALA A 173 -9.09 -20.89 -28.59
N VAL A 174 -8.14 -21.71 -28.15
CA VAL A 174 -7.52 -22.66 -29.08
C VAL A 174 -8.40 -23.91 -29.09
N SER A 175 -9.21 -24.06 -30.13
CA SER A 175 -9.76 -25.36 -30.52
C SER A 175 -9.51 -25.59 -32.00
N SER A 176 -8.55 -26.48 -32.23
CA SER A 176 -8.11 -27.05 -33.49
C SER A 176 -9.24 -27.81 -34.21
N THR A 177 -9.34 -27.64 -35.54
CA THR A 177 -9.75 -28.59 -36.62
C THR A 177 -10.28 -27.75 -37.81
N SER A 178 -9.89 -27.90 -39.08
CA SER A 178 -9.29 -29.02 -39.82
C SER A 178 -8.46 -28.52 -41.01
N VAL A 179 -7.40 -29.26 -41.32
CA VAL A 179 -6.57 -29.11 -42.53
C VAL A 179 -7.44 -29.39 -43.77
N MET A 180 -7.38 -28.51 -44.78
CA MET A 180 -7.98 -28.76 -46.10
C MET A 180 -7.22 -29.90 -46.80
N VAL A 181 -7.84 -31.08 -46.90
CA VAL A 181 -7.41 -32.12 -47.85
C VAL A 181 -8.11 -31.89 -49.18
N ASN A 182 -7.37 -31.33 -50.13
CA ASN A 182 -7.75 -31.25 -51.54
C ASN A 182 -7.52 -32.63 -52.19
N ALA A 183 -8.55 -33.48 -52.17
CA ALA A 183 -8.54 -34.73 -52.93
C ALA A 183 -8.89 -34.43 -54.39
N CYS A 184 -7.89 -34.03 -55.17
CA CYS A 184 -7.90 -34.34 -56.60
C CYS A 184 -7.71 -35.85 -56.75
N TYR A 185 -8.74 -36.57 -57.19
CA TYR A 185 -8.56 -37.87 -57.82
C TYR A 185 -9.33 -37.87 -59.14
N ASP A 186 -8.54 -37.87 -60.22
CA ASP A 186 -8.91 -38.07 -61.60
C ASP A 186 -8.75 -39.57 -61.91
N LEU A 187 -9.84 -40.29 -62.20
CA LEU A 187 -9.79 -41.59 -62.88
C LEU A 187 -11.18 -42.06 -63.35
N LEU A 188 -11.28 -42.17 -64.68
CA LEU A 188 -12.30 -42.79 -65.56
C LEU A 188 -13.43 -41.89 -66.09
#